data_AF-A0A6I4SWW2-F1
#
_entry.id   AF-A0A6I4SWW2-F1
#
_cell.length_a   1.000
_cell.length_b   1.000
_cell.length_c   1.000
_cell.angle_alpha   90.00
_cell.angle_beta   90.00
_cell.angle_gamma   90.00
#
_symmetry.space_group_name_H-M   'P 1'
#
loop_
_entity.id
_entity.type
_entity.pdbx_description
1 polymer ?
#
loop_
_entity_poly.entity_id
_entity_poly.type
_entity_poly.pdbx_seq_one_letter_code
_entity_poly.pdbx_strand_id
1 'polypeptide(L)'
;MQSTAALPAAPSPVPESRTQPPQSPEPAFEPSNATEPDFEVPDEPDFTATWPDEPAEQASGYEPVPSADQFESWTGAIKNFRLAIGIAFFAIYLVISVFRFLSGTESGRNGPDGEVHQVVRLEPSGYQSPATLPASEEIDPIVSALFGDGYDFDWLLSKDRNFARALVREAFYDREPGHAVTNARAYLRISIVRTRSRLDPKLSLDAARLYRTWLQVAQNEGNSACRDVTGVSFFDGIPHLDEAQLAREQAFARRWVEATGQLPQHWLPGDAPRPALPRETMEQAEAATGFNREEMIAALGSETDARRCPATIALLDALLERPEDATPAVLASL
;
A
#
# COMPACT_ATOMS: atom_id res chain seq x y z
N MET A 1 -2.87 -40.49 65.17
CA MET A 1 -4.30 -40.17 64.99
C MET A 1 -4.41 -38.67 64.81
N GLN A 2 -4.39 -38.20 63.56
CA GLN A 2 -4.54 -36.77 63.23
C GLN A 2 -5.90 -36.60 62.54
N SER A 3 -6.74 -35.77 63.15
CA SER A 3 -8.12 -35.50 62.73
C SER A 3 -8.09 -34.32 61.75
N THR A 4 -8.29 -34.60 60.46
CA THR A 4 -8.48 -33.57 59.42
C THR A 4 -9.92 -33.07 59.46
N ALA A 5 -10.10 -31.81 59.86
CA ALA A 5 -11.38 -31.12 59.80
C ALA A 5 -11.66 -30.68 58.35
N ALA A 6 -12.83 -31.06 57.83
CA ALA A 6 -13.30 -30.67 56.51
C ALA A 6 -13.76 -29.20 56.51
N LEU A 7 -13.34 -28.46 55.48
CA LEU A 7 -13.79 -27.08 55.22
C LEU A 7 -15.24 -27.07 54.68
N PRO A 8 -16.06 -26.08 55.05
CA PRO A 8 -17.43 -25.96 54.54
C PRO A 8 -17.47 -25.53 53.08
N ALA A 9 -18.42 -26.11 52.34
CA ALA A 9 -18.67 -25.83 50.92
C ALA A 9 -19.09 -24.36 50.69
N ALA A 10 -18.59 -23.79 49.59
CA ALA A 10 -18.93 -22.43 49.16
C ALA A 10 -20.42 -22.34 48.75
N PRO A 11 -21.11 -21.22 49.08
CA PRO A 11 -22.50 -21.01 48.68
C PRO A 11 -22.62 -20.82 47.16
N SER A 12 -23.65 -21.44 46.58
CA SER A 12 -23.99 -21.34 45.16
C SER A 12 -24.32 -19.89 44.75
N PRO A 13 -23.91 -19.44 43.54
CA PRO A 13 -24.23 -18.11 43.05
C PRO A 13 -25.73 -17.96 42.78
N VAL A 14 -26.27 -16.82 43.23
CA VAL A 14 -27.64 -16.37 42.98
C VAL A 14 -27.77 -16.00 41.49
N PRO A 15 -28.82 -16.42 40.78
CA PRO A 15 -29.04 -16.04 39.39
C PRO A 15 -29.37 -14.54 39.29
N GLU A 16 -28.60 -13.80 38.49
CA GLU A 16 -28.91 -12.42 38.12
C GLU A 16 -30.19 -12.36 37.29
N SER A 17 -31.23 -11.73 37.86
CA SER A 17 -32.41 -11.32 37.13
C SER A 17 -32.02 -10.26 36.10
N ARG A 18 -31.94 -10.67 34.82
CA ARG A 18 -31.81 -9.73 33.69
C ARG A 18 -33.08 -8.90 33.57
N THR A 19 -32.99 -7.63 33.97
CA THR A 19 -34.01 -6.62 33.65
C THR A 19 -34.02 -6.40 32.14
N GLN A 20 -35.11 -6.81 31.49
CA GLN A 20 -35.33 -6.60 30.06
C GLN A 20 -35.53 -5.10 29.82
N PRO A 21 -34.78 -4.46 28.89
CA PRO A 21 -35.00 -3.06 28.56
C PRO A 21 -36.40 -2.84 27.96
N PRO A 22 -37.04 -1.69 28.23
CA PRO A 22 -38.38 -1.40 27.73
C PRO A 22 -38.40 -1.41 26.20
N GLN A 23 -39.33 -2.17 25.63
CA GLN A 23 -39.61 -2.16 24.20
C GLN A 23 -40.16 -0.78 23.81
N SER A 24 -39.43 -0.06 22.95
CA SER A 24 -39.94 1.14 22.31
C SER A 24 -41.14 0.80 21.44
N PRO A 25 -42.24 1.59 21.47
CA PRO A 25 -43.37 1.38 20.61
C PRO A 25 -42.98 1.58 19.14
N GLU A 26 -43.34 0.61 18.31
CA GLU A 26 -43.27 0.66 16.85
C GLU A 26 -44.00 1.91 16.32
N PRO A 27 -43.37 2.74 15.46
CA PRO A 27 -44.09 3.80 14.79
C PRO A 27 -45.10 3.21 13.81
N ALA A 28 -46.36 3.64 13.93
CA ALA A 28 -47.42 3.28 13.01
C ALA A 28 -47.04 3.75 11.59
N PHE A 29 -46.92 2.79 10.67
CA PHE A 29 -46.75 3.05 9.24
C PHE A 29 -48.07 3.63 8.70
N GLU A 30 -48.10 4.93 8.39
CA GLU A 30 -49.12 5.51 7.53
C GLU A 30 -48.80 5.19 6.07
N PRO A 31 -49.70 4.52 5.32
CA PRO A 31 -49.51 4.33 3.89
C PRO A 31 -49.67 5.69 3.18
N SER A 32 -48.56 6.24 2.71
CA SER A 32 -48.55 7.38 1.81
C SER A 32 -49.16 6.97 0.47
N ASN A 33 -50.33 7.54 0.14
CA ASN A 33 -50.85 7.58 -1.22
C ASN A 33 -49.95 8.48 -2.06
N ALA A 34 -48.86 7.92 -2.58
CA ALA A 34 -48.07 8.54 -3.63
C ALA A 34 -48.81 8.34 -4.96
N THR A 35 -49.45 9.40 -5.44
CA THR A 35 -49.91 9.53 -6.83
C THR A 35 -48.72 9.33 -7.76
N GLU A 36 -48.80 8.33 -8.64
CA GLU A 36 -47.82 8.12 -9.70
C GLU A 36 -47.72 9.38 -10.57
N PRO A 37 -46.52 9.92 -10.83
CA PRO A 37 -46.35 10.94 -11.84
C PRO A 37 -46.51 10.30 -13.22
N ASP A 38 -47.46 10.81 -14.02
CA ASP A 38 -47.58 10.53 -15.45
C ASP A 38 -46.24 10.88 -16.13
N PHE A 39 -45.47 9.85 -16.46
CA PHE A 39 -44.24 9.98 -17.24
C PHE A 39 -44.63 9.89 -18.71
N GLU A 40 -44.74 11.04 -19.39
CA GLU A 40 -44.82 11.09 -20.84
C GLU A 40 -43.53 10.50 -21.42
N VAL A 41 -43.66 9.32 -22.03
CA VAL A 41 -42.60 8.69 -22.83
C VAL A 41 -42.38 9.58 -24.06
N PRO A 42 -41.17 10.15 -24.27
CA PRO A 42 -40.89 10.88 -25.50
C PRO A 42 -40.96 9.90 -26.67
N ASP A 43 -41.69 10.28 -27.73
CA ASP A 43 -41.76 9.52 -28.98
C ASP A 43 -40.35 9.17 -29.47
N GLU A 44 -40.14 7.90 -29.81
CA GLU A 44 -38.89 7.37 -30.35
C GLU A 44 -38.45 8.19 -31.57
N PRO A 45 -37.16 8.57 -31.67
CA PRO A 45 -36.67 9.23 -32.88
C PRO A 45 -36.74 8.25 -34.05
N ASP A 46 -37.52 8.62 -35.07
CA ASP A 46 -37.63 7.94 -36.35
C ASP A 46 -36.26 7.85 -37.04
N PHE A 47 -35.64 6.67 -36.98
CA PHE A 47 -34.29 6.39 -37.49
C PHE A 47 -34.27 6.07 -38.98
N THR A 48 -35.13 6.69 -39.79
CA THR A 48 -35.09 6.58 -41.27
C THR A 48 -34.29 7.70 -41.95
N ALA A 49 -33.30 8.29 -41.27
CA ALA A 49 -32.38 9.21 -41.91
C ALA A 49 -31.45 8.45 -42.88
N THR A 50 -31.81 8.45 -44.16
CA THR A 50 -30.92 8.17 -45.29
C THR A 50 -29.67 9.03 -45.16
N TRP A 51 -28.52 8.38 -44.97
CA TRP A 51 -27.21 9.02 -45.03
C TRP A 51 -27.01 9.63 -46.43
N PRO A 52 -26.57 10.89 -46.55
CA PRO A 52 -26.16 11.43 -47.83
C PRO A 52 -24.88 10.71 -48.29
N ASP A 53 -24.89 10.20 -49.51
CA ASP A 53 -23.70 9.72 -50.22
C ASP A 53 -22.70 10.89 -50.34
N GLU A 54 -21.71 10.94 -49.45
CA GLU A 54 -20.57 11.85 -49.56
C GLU A 54 -19.52 11.22 -50.49
N PRO A 55 -19.08 11.93 -51.55
CA PRO A 55 -18.08 11.42 -52.46
C PRO A 55 -16.71 11.30 -51.79
N ALA A 56 -16.07 10.16 -51.98
CA ALA A 56 -14.71 9.86 -51.52
C ALA A 56 -13.67 10.74 -52.24
N GLU A 57 -13.38 11.92 -51.71
CA GLU A 57 -12.19 12.69 -52.06
C GLU A 57 -11.30 12.98 -50.83
N GLN A 58 -10.12 12.35 -50.87
CA GLN A 58 -8.86 12.79 -50.27
C GLN A 58 -8.80 13.08 -48.76
N ALA A 59 -8.45 12.04 -48.00
CA ALA A 59 -7.69 12.18 -46.75
C ALA A 59 -6.31 11.50 -46.91
N SER A 60 -5.41 12.12 -47.67
CA SER A 60 -3.98 11.77 -47.67
C SER A 60 -3.30 12.48 -46.50
N GLY A 61 -3.31 11.83 -45.33
CA GLY A 61 -2.65 12.31 -44.11
C GLY A 61 -1.95 11.20 -43.33
N TYR A 62 -1.61 10.08 -43.98
CA TYR A 62 -0.76 9.07 -43.35
C TYR A 62 0.70 9.52 -43.41
N GLU A 63 1.25 9.92 -42.26
CA GLU A 63 2.69 9.98 -42.09
C GLU A 63 3.27 8.57 -42.32
N PRO A 64 4.32 8.43 -43.14
CA PRO A 64 4.88 7.13 -43.44
C PRO A 64 5.46 6.50 -42.17
N VAL A 65 5.06 5.25 -41.91
CA VAL A 65 5.67 4.41 -40.88
C VAL A 65 7.18 4.36 -41.14
N PRO A 66 8.02 4.71 -40.14
CA PRO A 66 9.47 4.76 -40.32
C PRO A 66 9.99 3.40 -40.77
N SER A 67 10.86 3.41 -41.79
CA SER A 67 11.46 2.18 -42.32
C SER A 67 12.33 1.48 -41.27
N ALA A 68 12.54 0.17 -41.41
CA ALA A 68 13.36 -0.62 -40.49
C ALA A 68 14.76 -0.02 -40.26
N ASP A 69 15.32 0.64 -41.29
CA ASP A 69 16.62 1.32 -41.23
C ASP A 69 16.61 2.56 -40.30
N GLN A 70 15.48 3.27 -40.19
CA GLN A 70 15.33 4.38 -39.23
C GLN A 70 15.25 3.87 -37.79
N PHE A 71 14.65 2.70 -37.57
CA PHE A 71 14.55 2.09 -36.24
C PHE A 71 15.92 1.63 -35.71
N GLU A 72 16.79 1.08 -36.57
CA GLU A 72 18.15 0.73 -36.17
C GLU A 72 18.97 1.95 -35.75
N SER A 73 18.83 3.09 -36.45
CA SER A 73 19.51 4.34 -36.09
C SER A 73 19.08 4.88 -34.72
N TRP A 74 17.80 4.73 -34.35
CA TRP A 74 17.25 5.13 -33.06
C TRP A 74 17.77 4.27 -31.90
N THR A 75 17.89 2.95 -32.10
CA THR A 75 18.45 2.08 -31.05
C THR A 75 19.93 2.34 -30.79
N GLY A 76 20.69 2.73 -31.82
CA GLY A 76 22.07 3.20 -31.69
C GLY A 76 22.18 4.50 -30.88
N ALA A 77 21.30 5.46 -31.15
CA ALA A 77 21.25 6.72 -30.42
C ALA A 77 20.92 6.52 -28.92
N ILE A 78 19.99 5.61 -28.60
CA ILE A 78 19.62 5.30 -27.20
C ILE A 78 20.78 4.61 -26.45
N LYS A 79 21.54 3.73 -27.10
CA LYS A 79 22.74 3.12 -26.51
C LYS A 79 23.82 4.15 -26.21
N ASN A 80 24.05 5.09 -27.12
CA ASN A 80 25.02 6.17 -26.92
C ASN A 80 24.59 7.14 -25.81
N PHE A 81 23.29 7.43 -25.67
CA PHE A 81 22.76 8.26 -24.60
C PHE A 81 22.92 7.62 -23.21
N ARG A 82 22.63 6.32 -23.07
CA ARG A 82 22.85 5.58 -21.81
C ARG A 82 24.33 5.51 -21.43
N LEU A 83 25.22 5.32 -22.41
CA LEU A 83 26.66 5.34 -22.18
C LEU A 83 27.13 6.72 -21.69
N ALA A 84 26.66 7.80 -22.32
CA ALA A 84 27.01 9.17 -21.93
C ALA A 84 26.54 9.51 -20.51
N ILE A 85 25.33 9.09 -20.11
CA ILE A 85 24.83 9.24 -18.75
C ILE A 85 25.70 8.45 -17.76
N GLY A 86 26.04 7.20 -18.07
CA GLY A 86 26.92 6.37 -17.23
C GLY A 86 28.29 7.01 -17.00
N ILE A 87 28.89 7.57 -18.06
CA ILE A 87 30.17 8.29 -17.97
C ILE A 87 30.04 9.55 -17.09
N ALA A 88 28.95 10.31 -17.22
CA ALA A 88 28.72 11.50 -16.40
C ALA A 88 28.60 11.16 -14.90
N PHE A 89 27.83 10.13 -14.54
CA PHE A 89 27.71 9.67 -13.15
C PHE A 89 29.06 9.15 -12.60
N PHE A 90 29.82 8.41 -13.41
CA PHE A 90 31.14 7.94 -13.01
C PHE A 90 32.12 9.10 -12.78
N ALA A 91 32.10 10.13 -13.63
CA ALA A 91 32.91 11.33 -13.43
C ALA A 91 32.53 12.08 -12.15
N ILE A 92 31.23 12.25 -11.86
CA ILE A 92 30.75 12.86 -10.61
C ILE A 92 31.20 12.05 -9.40
N TYR A 93 31.08 10.72 -9.45
CA TYR A 93 31.52 9.82 -8.40
C TYR A 93 33.04 9.94 -8.13
N LEU A 94 33.85 10.03 -9.18
CA LEU A 94 35.29 10.25 -9.05
C LEU A 94 35.62 11.60 -8.42
N VAL A 95 34.93 12.68 -8.80
CA VAL A 95 35.12 14.01 -8.19
C VAL A 95 34.79 13.97 -6.70
N ILE A 96 33.67 13.35 -6.31
CA ILE A 96 33.28 13.20 -4.90
C ILE A 96 34.30 12.36 -4.12
N SER A 97 34.82 11.29 -4.73
CA SER A 97 35.81 10.41 -4.11
C SER A 97 37.16 11.10 -3.92
N VAL A 98 37.63 11.87 -4.91
CA VAL A 98 38.84 12.69 -4.80
C VAL A 98 38.65 13.79 -3.78
N PHE A 99 37.49 14.45 -3.74
CA PHE A 99 37.20 15.47 -2.74
C PHE A 99 37.24 14.88 -1.33
N ARG A 100 36.62 13.71 -1.10
CA ARG A 100 36.71 13.02 0.19
C ARG A 100 38.12 12.56 0.56
N PHE A 101 38.92 12.16 -0.42
CA PHE A 101 40.30 11.75 -0.20
C PHE A 101 41.20 12.95 0.14
N LEU A 102 41.05 14.07 -0.57
CA LEU A 102 41.78 15.31 -0.30
C LEU A 102 41.34 16.00 1.00
N SER A 103 40.06 15.89 1.37
CA SER A 103 39.55 16.38 2.65
C SER A 103 39.83 15.46 3.84
N GLY A 104 40.45 14.29 3.60
CA GLY A 104 40.60 13.22 4.60
C GLY A 104 41.96 13.10 5.27
N THR A 105 42.93 14.00 5.01
CA THR A 105 44.31 13.85 5.50
C THR A 105 44.83 15.05 6.30
N GLU A 106 44.07 15.55 7.27
CA GLU A 106 44.62 16.38 8.35
C GLU A 106 44.35 15.72 9.71
N SER A 107 45.09 14.63 9.97
CA SER A 107 45.31 14.14 11.33
C SER A 107 46.81 14.13 11.62
N GLY A 108 47.23 15.08 12.44
CA GLY A 108 48.38 14.92 13.33
C GLY A 108 49.72 15.45 12.82
N ARG A 109 50.01 16.74 13.08
CA ARG A 109 51.38 17.16 13.36
C ARG A 109 51.40 18.18 14.50
N ASN A 110 51.93 17.73 15.63
CA ASN A 110 52.18 18.53 16.83
C ASN A 110 53.22 19.62 16.55
N GLY A 111 52.91 20.86 16.94
CA GLY A 111 53.86 21.95 17.12
C GLY A 111 53.42 22.77 18.34
N PRO A 112 54.28 22.99 19.34
CA PRO A 112 53.95 23.82 20.48
C PRO A 112 54.11 25.29 20.06
N ASP A 113 53.26 26.12 20.64
CA ASP A 113 53.44 27.56 20.91
C ASP A 113 52.25 28.40 20.46
N GLY A 114 51.58 28.91 21.50
CA GLY A 114 50.61 30.00 21.58
C GLY A 114 50.07 30.66 20.32
N GLU A 115 48.77 30.54 20.13
CA GLU A 115 47.87 31.69 20.23
C GLU A 115 46.42 31.22 20.40
N VAL A 116 45.72 31.84 21.35
CA VAL A 116 44.34 31.53 21.71
C VAL A 116 43.42 32.10 20.63
N HIS A 117 43.13 31.31 19.61
CA HIS A 117 41.90 31.47 18.84
C HIS A 117 40.84 30.54 19.43
N GLN A 118 39.76 31.13 19.93
CA GLN A 118 38.52 30.41 20.26
C GLN A 118 38.04 29.71 18.99
N VAL A 119 38.49 28.47 18.79
CA VAL A 119 37.83 27.53 17.91
C VAL A 119 36.51 27.22 18.62
N VAL A 120 35.43 27.75 18.06
CA VAL A 120 34.07 27.28 18.35
C VAL A 120 34.11 25.77 18.14
N ARG A 121 34.18 25.03 19.24
CA ARG A 121 34.04 23.59 19.28
C ARG A 121 32.61 23.32 18.87
N LEU A 122 32.39 23.17 17.57
CA LEU A 122 31.24 22.41 17.09
C LEU A 122 31.47 21.01 17.62
N GLU A 123 30.83 20.72 18.76
CA GLU A 123 30.65 19.35 19.19
C GLU A 123 30.18 18.55 17.97
N PRO A 124 30.75 17.36 17.71
CA PRO A 124 30.24 16.51 16.66
C PRO A 124 28.76 16.30 16.97
N SER A 125 27.90 16.89 16.13
CA SER A 125 26.45 16.80 16.25
C SER A 125 26.10 15.35 16.50
N GLY A 126 25.49 15.11 17.66
CA GLY A 126 25.40 13.80 18.27
C GLY A 126 25.08 12.70 17.27
N TYR A 127 25.95 11.70 17.23
CA TYR A 127 25.45 10.33 17.17
C TYR A 127 24.49 10.21 18.35
N GLN A 128 23.19 10.43 18.10
CA GLN A 128 22.16 10.27 19.11
C GLN A 128 22.30 8.85 19.63
N SER A 129 22.65 8.76 20.91
CA SER A 129 22.47 7.60 21.76
C SER A 129 21.19 6.86 21.34
N PRO A 130 21.17 5.51 21.28
CA PRO A 130 20.00 4.76 20.83
C PRO A 130 18.76 5.35 21.48
N ALA A 131 17.88 5.93 20.66
CA ALA A 131 16.67 6.58 21.14
C ALA A 131 16.04 5.65 22.17
N THR A 132 15.92 6.12 23.41
CA THR A 132 15.14 5.45 24.43
C THR A 132 13.84 5.07 23.75
N LEU A 133 13.54 3.77 23.68
CA LEU A 133 12.29 3.32 23.08
C LEU A 133 11.16 4.10 23.77
N PRO A 134 10.16 4.60 23.02
CA PRO A 134 9.04 5.29 23.64
C PRO A 134 8.46 4.42 24.76
N ALA A 135 7.90 5.07 25.78
CA ALA A 135 7.27 4.36 26.88
C ALA A 135 6.17 3.43 26.32
N SER A 136 5.95 2.27 26.97
CA SER A 136 4.92 1.32 26.53
C SER A 136 3.54 1.98 26.40
N GLU A 137 3.24 2.97 27.26
CA GLU A 137 2.03 3.79 27.21
C GLU A 137 1.79 4.52 25.87
N GLU A 138 2.85 4.83 25.11
CA GLU A 138 2.75 5.47 23.79
C GLU A 138 2.65 4.45 22.66
N ILE A 139 3.25 3.26 22.81
CA ILE A 139 3.35 2.26 21.73
C ILE A 139 2.19 1.25 21.77
N ASP A 140 1.73 0.85 22.95
CA ASP A 140 0.66 -0.14 23.10
C ASP A 140 -0.64 0.29 22.38
N PRO A 141 -1.08 1.56 22.43
CA PRO A 141 -2.23 2.01 21.64
C PRO A 141 -2.01 1.87 20.12
N ILE A 142 -0.78 2.06 19.65
CA ILE A 142 -0.43 1.89 18.24
C ILE A 142 -0.52 0.42 17.85
N VAL A 143 0.03 -0.48 18.68
CA VAL A 143 -0.06 -1.93 18.44
C VAL A 143 -1.51 -2.38 18.48
N SER A 144 -2.30 -1.94 19.45
CA SER A 144 -3.74 -2.22 19.51
C SER A 144 -4.49 -1.70 18.28
N ALA A 145 -4.12 -0.52 17.77
CA ALA A 145 -4.73 0.02 16.55
C ALA A 145 -4.40 -0.80 15.29
N LEU A 146 -3.23 -1.46 15.24
CA LEU A 146 -2.79 -2.29 14.12
C LEU A 146 -3.24 -3.75 14.20
N PHE A 147 -3.30 -4.31 15.40
CA PHE A 147 -3.54 -5.72 15.63
C PHE A 147 -4.84 -5.99 16.41
N GLY A 148 -5.60 -4.97 16.80
CA GLY A 148 -6.83 -5.10 17.59
C GLY A 148 -6.56 -5.18 19.10
N ASP A 149 -7.65 -5.19 19.88
CA ASP A 149 -7.57 -5.22 21.34
C ASP A 149 -6.90 -6.50 21.86
N GLY A 150 -6.16 -6.36 22.97
CA GLY A 150 -5.45 -7.46 23.63
C GLY A 150 -4.05 -7.76 23.08
N TYR A 151 -3.55 -6.92 22.16
CA TYR A 151 -2.20 -7.00 21.62
C TYR A 151 -1.40 -5.78 22.06
N ASP A 152 -0.19 -6.01 22.58
CA ASP A 152 0.70 -5.00 23.13
C ASP A 152 2.10 -5.08 22.51
N PHE A 153 2.95 -4.11 22.82
CA PHE A 153 4.29 -4.04 22.25
C PHE A 153 5.17 -5.23 22.66
N ASP A 154 4.97 -5.78 23.85
CA ASP A 154 5.70 -6.96 24.34
C ASP A 154 5.35 -8.22 23.52
N TRP A 155 4.06 -8.42 23.21
CA TRP A 155 3.62 -9.44 22.28
C TRP A 155 4.32 -9.27 20.92
N LEU A 156 4.31 -8.06 20.36
CA LEU A 156 4.92 -7.80 19.06
C LEU A 156 6.43 -8.04 19.07
N LEU A 157 7.13 -7.62 20.12
CA LEU A 157 8.56 -7.87 20.33
C LEU A 157 8.88 -9.37 20.44
N SER A 158 7.99 -10.14 21.07
CA SER A 158 8.14 -11.59 21.22
C SER A 158 7.98 -12.34 19.90
N LYS A 159 7.18 -11.79 18.98
CA LYS A 159 6.95 -12.35 17.65
C LYS A 159 8.01 -11.88 16.66
N ASP A 160 8.16 -10.57 16.48
CA ASP A 160 9.06 -9.97 15.52
C ASP A 160 9.71 -8.70 16.07
N ARG A 161 10.86 -8.88 16.71
CA ARG A 161 11.68 -7.78 17.24
C ARG A 161 12.12 -6.79 16.18
N ASN A 162 12.35 -7.23 14.94
CA ASN A 162 12.80 -6.33 13.89
C ASN A 162 11.63 -5.42 13.49
N PHE A 163 10.46 -6.01 13.20
CA PHE A 163 9.27 -5.24 12.84
C PHE A 163 8.86 -4.31 13.97
N ALA A 164 8.87 -4.75 15.23
CA ALA A 164 8.60 -3.89 16.39
C ALA A 164 9.49 -2.63 16.39
N ARG A 165 10.80 -2.79 16.17
CA ARG A 165 11.74 -1.65 16.10
C ARG A 165 11.49 -0.74 14.91
N ALA A 166 11.19 -1.32 13.75
CA ALA A 166 10.89 -0.54 12.56
C ALA A 166 9.57 0.21 12.72
N LEU A 167 8.53 -0.43 13.25
CA LEU A 167 7.25 0.17 13.57
C LEU A 167 7.42 1.41 14.45
N VAL A 168 8.20 1.31 15.54
CA VAL A 168 8.50 2.47 16.39
C VAL A 168 9.17 3.59 15.61
N ARG A 169 10.18 3.27 14.78
CA ARG A 169 10.84 4.28 13.96
C ARG A 169 9.88 4.98 13.00
N GLU A 170 9.04 4.22 12.30
CA GLU A 170 8.12 4.77 11.30
C GLU A 170 6.94 5.52 11.94
N ALA A 171 6.38 5.00 13.04
CA ALA A 171 5.29 5.66 13.76
C ALA A 171 5.71 7.06 14.23
N PHE A 172 6.94 7.20 14.74
CA PHE A 172 7.45 8.45 15.30
C PHE A 172 8.40 9.21 14.36
N TYR A 173 8.39 8.91 13.05
CA TYR A 173 9.30 9.52 12.08
C TYR A 173 9.19 11.05 12.05
N ASP A 174 7.97 11.59 11.96
CA ASP A 174 7.74 13.03 11.83
C ASP A 174 7.59 13.77 13.17
N ARG A 175 7.56 13.04 14.29
CA ARG A 175 7.34 13.54 15.67
C ARG A 175 6.08 14.43 15.85
N GLU A 176 5.24 14.58 14.83
CA GLU A 176 4.00 15.33 14.92
C GLU A 176 2.98 14.56 15.79
N PRO A 177 2.51 15.16 16.89
CA PRO A 177 1.54 14.51 17.76
C PRO A 177 0.23 14.29 17.00
N GLY A 178 -0.24 13.04 16.98
CA GLY A 178 -1.48 12.63 16.31
C GLY A 178 -1.31 11.77 15.06
N HIS A 179 -0.12 11.76 14.43
CA HIS A 179 0.12 11.00 13.19
C HIS A 179 0.70 9.59 13.43
N ALA A 180 1.06 9.24 14.67
CA ALA A 180 1.77 8.00 14.94
C ALA A 180 1.02 6.74 14.51
N VAL A 181 -0.29 6.66 14.80
CA VAL A 181 -1.15 5.54 14.39
C VAL A 181 -1.30 5.49 12.87
N THR A 182 -1.47 6.65 12.23
CA THR A 182 -1.57 6.79 10.78
C THR A 182 -0.30 6.29 10.08
N ASN A 183 0.87 6.73 10.54
CA ASN A 183 2.17 6.33 10.01
C ASN A 183 2.43 4.83 10.23
N ALA A 184 2.12 4.33 11.42
CA ALA A 184 2.20 2.92 11.75
C ALA A 184 1.33 2.06 10.81
N ARG A 185 0.12 2.52 10.52
CA ARG A 185 -0.79 1.82 9.60
C ARG A 185 -0.30 1.88 8.17
N ALA A 186 0.18 3.04 7.71
CA ALA A 186 0.82 3.18 6.42
C ALA A 186 1.96 2.17 6.27
N TYR A 187 2.84 2.09 7.27
CA TYR A 187 3.95 1.14 7.30
C TYR A 187 3.48 -0.33 7.23
N LEU A 188 2.44 -0.70 7.98
CA LEU A 188 1.85 -2.04 7.93
C LEU A 188 1.32 -2.35 6.52
N ARG A 189 0.53 -1.45 5.93
CA ARG A 189 -0.06 -1.62 4.58
C ARG A 189 1.02 -1.74 3.50
N ILE A 190 2.04 -0.88 3.56
CA ILE A 190 3.22 -0.96 2.68
C ILE A 190 3.90 -2.32 2.80
N SER A 191 4.11 -2.79 4.03
CA SER A 191 4.74 -4.09 4.29
C SER A 191 3.92 -5.24 3.71
N ILE A 192 2.59 -5.19 3.87
CA ILE A 192 1.66 -6.18 3.31
C ILE A 192 1.78 -6.23 1.78
N VAL A 193 1.65 -5.08 1.10
CA VAL A 193 1.72 -5.02 -0.37
C VAL A 193 3.06 -5.52 -0.90
N ARG A 194 4.17 -5.02 -0.34
CA ARG A 194 5.52 -5.29 -0.87
C ARG A 194 5.99 -6.72 -0.67
N THR A 195 5.39 -7.45 0.27
CA THR A 195 5.92 -8.75 0.69
C THR A 195 4.97 -9.92 0.47
N ARG A 196 3.77 -9.65 -0.05
CA ARG A 196 2.76 -10.67 -0.41
C ARG A 196 3.27 -11.77 -1.32
N SER A 197 4.30 -11.51 -2.12
CA SER A 197 4.91 -12.48 -3.04
C SER A 197 5.72 -13.58 -2.37
N ARG A 198 6.01 -13.42 -1.08
CA ARG A 198 6.80 -14.36 -0.27
C ARG A 198 5.97 -15.10 0.77
N LEU A 199 4.68 -14.77 0.85
CA LEU A 199 3.74 -15.49 1.69
C LEU A 199 3.46 -16.87 1.10
N ASP A 200 2.95 -17.77 1.93
CA ASP A 200 2.31 -18.96 1.41
C ASP A 200 1.12 -18.57 0.52
N PRO A 201 0.73 -19.41 -0.45
CA PRO A 201 -0.31 -19.05 -1.42
C PRO A 201 -1.63 -18.59 -0.79
N LYS A 202 -2.01 -19.16 0.36
CA LYS A 202 -3.26 -18.80 1.04
C LYS A 202 -3.18 -17.40 1.65
N LEU A 203 -2.09 -17.09 2.34
CA LEU A 203 -1.86 -15.74 2.86
C LEU A 203 -1.65 -14.69 1.74
N SER A 204 -1.02 -15.06 0.62
CA SER A 204 -0.91 -14.17 -0.55
C SER A 204 -2.29 -13.79 -1.11
N LEU A 205 -3.21 -14.75 -1.22
CA LEU A 205 -4.58 -14.50 -1.66
C LEU A 205 -5.35 -13.60 -0.68
N ASP A 206 -5.18 -13.82 0.62
CA ASP A 206 -5.79 -12.96 1.63
C ASP A 206 -5.23 -11.53 1.59
N ALA A 207 -3.93 -11.37 1.37
CA ALA A 207 -3.29 -10.08 1.14
C ALA A 207 -3.87 -9.38 -0.10
N ALA A 208 -4.12 -10.15 -1.18
CA ALA A 208 -4.72 -9.63 -2.40
C ALA A 208 -6.17 -9.17 -2.20
N ARG A 209 -6.98 -9.91 -1.45
CA ARG A 209 -8.35 -9.48 -1.05
C ARG A 209 -8.34 -8.20 -0.23
N LEU A 210 -7.40 -8.10 0.71
CA LEU A 210 -7.23 -6.91 1.51
C LEU A 210 -6.78 -5.71 0.66
N TYR A 211 -5.82 -5.92 -0.25
CA TYR A 211 -5.38 -4.87 -1.17
C TYR A 211 -6.50 -4.39 -2.10
N ARG A 212 -7.31 -5.33 -2.61
CA ARG A 212 -8.51 -5.00 -3.38
C ARG A 212 -9.48 -4.14 -2.55
N THR A 213 -9.72 -4.50 -1.29
CA THR A 213 -10.57 -3.70 -0.40
C THR A 213 -10.04 -2.27 -0.25
N TRP A 214 -8.73 -2.10 -0.07
CA TRP A 214 -8.11 -0.79 -0.01
C TRP A 214 -8.31 0.01 -1.30
N LEU A 215 -8.10 -0.61 -2.47
CA LEU A 215 -8.29 0.05 -3.77
C LEU A 215 -9.76 0.47 -4.00
N GLN A 216 -10.72 -0.35 -3.59
CA GLN A 216 -12.15 -0.03 -3.73
C GLN A 216 -12.56 1.14 -2.84
N VAL A 217 -12.06 1.19 -1.60
CA VAL A 217 -12.30 2.34 -0.71
C VAL A 217 -11.63 3.59 -1.27
N ALA A 218 -10.38 3.48 -1.73
CA ALA A 218 -9.66 4.57 -2.37
C ALA A 218 -10.37 5.11 -3.63
N GLN A 219 -10.98 4.23 -4.42
CA GLN A 219 -11.77 4.62 -5.59
C GLN A 219 -12.96 5.49 -5.21
N ASN A 220 -13.62 5.19 -4.09
CA ASN A 220 -14.74 5.98 -3.58
C ASN A 220 -14.28 7.33 -2.99
N GLU A 221 -13.03 7.42 -2.51
CA GLU A 221 -12.42 8.66 -2.00
C GLU A 221 -11.83 9.54 -3.12
N GLY A 222 -11.66 9.01 -4.33
CA GLY A 222 -11.29 9.73 -5.53
C GLY A 222 -9.88 9.46 -6.04
N ASN A 223 -9.51 10.14 -7.14
CA ASN A 223 -8.31 9.82 -7.92
C ASN A 223 -7.00 9.95 -7.13
N SER A 224 -6.89 10.89 -6.19
CA SER A 224 -5.68 11.02 -5.36
C SER A 224 -5.50 9.80 -4.48
N ALA A 225 -6.55 9.37 -3.76
CA ALA A 225 -6.49 8.19 -2.92
C ALA A 225 -6.15 6.93 -3.73
N CYS A 226 -6.76 6.79 -4.91
CA CYS A 226 -6.43 5.71 -5.84
C CYS A 226 -4.94 5.71 -6.24
N ARG A 227 -4.38 6.88 -6.56
CA ARG A 227 -2.95 7.03 -6.87
C ARG A 227 -2.07 6.65 -5.68
N ASP A 228 -2.47 7.07 -4.48
CA ASP A 228 -1.71 6.82 -3.26
C ASP A 228 -1.68 5.32 -2.93
N VAL A 229 -2.82 4.63 -3.02
CA VAL A 229 -2.90 3.17 -2.78
C VAL A 229 -2.24 2.34 -3.89
N THR A 230 -2.39 2.72 -5.17
CA THR A 230 -1.71 2.04 -6.28
C THR A 230 -0.20 2.31 -6.32
N GLY A 231 0.24 3.47 -5.84
CA GLY A 231 1.64 3.84 -5.65
C GLY A 231 2.24 3.35 -4.33
N VAL A 232 1.50 2.56 -3.54
CA VAL A 232 1.95 2.00 -2.25
C VAL A 232 2.43 3.10 -1.29
N SER A 233 1.76 4.23 -1.35
CA SER A 233 2.03 5.49 -0.66
C SER A 233 0.83 5.79 0.23
N PHE A 234 0.63 5.00 1.28
CA PHE A 234 -0.54 5.07 2.17
C PHE A 234 -0.50 6.27 3.13
N PHE A 235 -0.13 7.45 2.63
CA PHE A 235 -0.03 8.68 3.41
C PHE A 235 -1.39 9.11 3.96
N ASP A 236 -1.37 9.89 5.04
CA ASP A 236 -2.57 10.46 5.69
C ASP A 236 -3.65 9.44 6.10
N GLY A 237 -3.30 8.16 6.18
CA GLY A 237 -4.19 7.10 6.62
C GLY A 237 -5.11 6.58 5.50
N ILE A 238 -4.92 7.07 4.28
CA ILE A 238 -5.66 6.65 3.10
C ILE A 238 -5.34 5.18 2.78
N PRO A 239 -6.35 4.35 2.45
CA PRO A 239 -7.78 4.68 2.46
C PRO A 239 -8.38 4.61 3.87
N HIS A 240 -9.44 5.39 4.09
CA HIS A 240 -10.19 5.49 5.32
C HIS A 240 -11.18 4.33 5.44
N LEU A 241 -10.76 3.29 6.14
CA LEU A 241 -11.55 2.08 6.31
C LEU A 241 -12.65 2.26 7.35
N ASP A 242 -13.83 1.68 7.07
CA ASP A 242 -14.86 1.50 8.09
C ASP A 242 -14.42 0.50 9.17
N GLU A 243 -15.18 0.41 10.26
CA GLU A 243 -14.87 -0.44 11.41
C GLU A 243 -14.74 -1.93 11.03
N ALA A 244 -15.62 -2.42 10.15
CA ALA A 244 -15.62 -3.82 9.73
C ALA A 244 -14.42 -4.15 8.83
N GLN A 245 -14.04 -3.22 7.95
CA GLN A 245 -12.86 -3.30 7.10
C GLN A 245 -11.58 -3.25 7.94
N LEU A 246 -11.53 -2.36 8.93
CA LEU A 246 -10.42 -2.27 9.86
C LEU A 246 -10.27 -3.56 10.68
N ALA A 247 -11.35 -4.11 11.20
CA ALA A 247 -11.30 -5.39 11.93
C ALA A 247 -10.74 -6.52 11.05
N ARG A 248 -11.04 -6.53 9.74
CA ARG A 248 -10.45 -7.48 8.78
C ARG A 248 -8.96 -7.24 8.54
N GLU A 249 -8.54 -5.99 8.39
CA GLU A 249 -7.12 -5.61 8.27
C GLU A 249 -6.32 -6.09 9.49
N GLN A 250 -6.81 -5.79 10.70
CA GLN A 250 -6.20 -6.21 11.95
C GLN A 250 -6.15 -7.74 12.08
N ALA A 251 -7.25 -8.43 11.75
CA ALA A 251 -7.28 -9.90 11.77
C ALA A 251 -6.29 -10.54 10.81
N PHE A 252 -6.11 -9.93 9.63
CA PHE A 252 -5.10 -10.37 8.67
C PHE A 252 -3.68 -10.12 9.21
N ALA A 253 -3.40 -8.93 9.73
CA ALA A 253 -2.09 -8.57 10.28
C ALA A 253 -1.66 -9.51 11.42
N ARG A 254 -2.58 -9.84 12.34
CA ARG A 254 -2.36 -10.84 13.39
C ARG A 254 -2.02 -12.21 12.82
N ARG A 255 -2.90 -12.73 11.96
CA ARG A 255 -2.74 -14.06 11.36
C ARG A 255 -1.42 -14.18 10.61
N TRP A 256 -0.99 -13.11 9.92
CA TRP A 256 0.31 -13.05 9.29
C TRP A 256 1.41 -13.26 10.33
N VAL A 257 1.52 -12.38 11.32
CA VAL A 257 2.59 -12.40 12.33
C VAL A 257 2.64 -13.75 13.04
N GLU A 258 1.48 -14.33 13.37
CA GLU A 258 1.37 -15.63 14.00
C GLU A 258 1.83 -16.79 13.11
N ALA A 259 1.52 -16.75 11.81
CA ALA A 259 1.85 -17.80 10.87
C ALA A 259 3.34 -17.78 10.47
N THR A 260 3.92 -16.60 10.30
CA THR A 260 5.29 -16.44 9.78
C THR A 260 6.32 -16.19 10.86
N GLY A 261 5.90 -15.76 12.05
CA GLY A 261 6.78 -15.23 13.09
C GLY A 261 7.50 -13.93 12.70
N GLN A 262 7.18 -13.34 11.54
CA GLN A 262 7.80 -12.12 11.06
C GLN A 262 6.95 -11.40 10.01
N LEU A 263 6.86 -10.08 10.10
CA LEU A 263 6.42 -9.25 8.99
C LEU A 263 7.68 -8.94 8.14
N PRO A 264 7.78 -9.46 6.91
CA PRO A 264 8.98 -9.28 6.13
C PRO A 264 9.26 -7.79 5.97
N GLN A 265 10.45 -7.36 6.38
CA GLN A 265 10.83 -5.96 6.27
C GLN A 265 11.22 -5.63 4.85
N HIS A 266 10.98 -4.38 4.45
CA HIS A 266 11.46 -3.69 3.25
C HIS A 266 12.54 -4.42 2.45
N TRP A 267 12.13 -5.43 1.69
CA TRP A 267 12.91 -5.90 0.58
C TRP A 267 12.46 -5.07 -0.59
N LEU A 268 13.40 -4.29 -1.14
CA LEU A 268 13.22 -3.78 -2.49
C LEU A 268 12.88 -4.99 -3.37
N PRO A 269 11.83 -4.91 -4.21
CA PRO A 269 11.60 -5.95 -5.20
C PRO A 269 12.92 -6.10 -5.94
N GLY A 270 13.53 -7.30 -5.87
CA GLY A 270 14.70 -7.57 -6.68
C GLY A 270 14.33 -7.39 -8.15
N ASP A 271 15.31 -7.19 -9.02
CA ASP A 271 15.13 -7.05 -10.47
C ASP A 271 14.60 -8.33 -11.16
N ALA A 272 13.92 -9.21 -10.42
CA ALA A 272 13.26 -10.37 -10.95
C ALA A 272 12.22 -9.91 -11.99
N PRO A 273 12.25 -10.48 -13.20
CA PRO A 273 11.29 -10.13 -14.24
C PRO A 273 9.87 -10.36 -13.71
N ARG A 274 9.00 -9.35 -13.88
CA ARG A 274 7.58 -9.48 -13.53
C ARG A 274 7.00 -10.62 -14.38
N PRO A 275 6.39 -11.65 -13.77
CA PRO A 275 5.75 -12.69 -14.56
C PRO A 275 4.66 -12.09 -15.42
N ALA A 276 4.48 -12.64 -16.62
CA ALA A 276 3.36 -12.26 -17.47
C ALA A 276 2.05 -12.63 -16.77
N LEU A 277 1.05 -11.73 -16.85
CA LEU A 277 -0.30 -12.04 -16.39
C LEU A 277 -0.91 -13.13 -17.30
N PRO A 278 -1.63 -14.12 -16.73
CA PRO A 278 -2.36 -15.10 -17.52
C PRO A 278 -3.30 -14.40 -18.51
N ARG A 279 -3.42 -14.94 -19.71
CA ARG A 279 -4.17 -14.30 -20.80
C ARG A 279 -5.64 -14.13 -20.41
N GLU A 280 -6.21 -15.17 -19.82
CA GLU A 280 -7.61 -15.23 -19.38
C GLU A 280 -7.90 -14.19 -18.29
N THR A 281 -6.96 -13.97 -17.36
CA THR A 281 -7.05 -12.90 -16.35
C THR A 281 -7.11 -11.52 -17.00
N MET A 282 -6.26 -11.27 -18.01
CA MET A 282 -6.26 -10.00 -18.72
C MET A 282 -7.57 -9.80 -19.50
N GLU A 283 -8.04 -10.82 -20.23
CA GLU A 283 -9.30 -10.75 -21.00
C GLU A 283 -10.51 -10.47 -20.09
N GLN A 284 -10.56 -11.07 -18.90
CA GLN A 284 -11.61 -10.80 -17.93
C GLN A 284 -11.54 -9.38 -17.37
N ALA A 285 -10.34 -8.87 -17.10
CA ALA A 285 -10.17 -7.49 -16.62
C ALA A 285 -10.50 -6.45 -17.72
N GLU A 286 -10.13 -6.73 -18.97
CA GLU A 286 -10.53 -5.94 -20.16
C GLU A 286 -12.07 -5.87 -20.25
N ALA A 287 -12.76 -7.02 -20.14
CA ALA A 287 -14.22 -7.08 -20.17
C ALA A 287 -14.88 -6.32 -19.00
N ALA A 288 -14.31 -6.40 -17.79
CA ALA A 288 -14.87 -5.75 -16.61
C ALA A 288 -14.71 -4.21 -16.61
N THR A 289 -13.63 -3.71 -17.22
CA THR A 289 -13.33 -2.27 -17.27
C THR A 289 -13.80 -1.60 -18.56
N GLY A 290 -14.01 -2.37 -19.62
CA GLY A 290 -14.20 -1.85 -20.98
C GLY A 290 -12.90 -1.37 -21.64
N PHE A 291 -11.74 -1.52 -20.98
CA PHE A 291 -10.45 -1.18 -21.55
C PHE A 291 -10.00 -2.27 -22.49
N ASN A 292 -9.45 -1.88 -23.64
CA ASN A 292 -8.72 -2.82 -24.47
C ASN A 292 -7.34 -3.14 -23.86
N ARG A 293 -6.64 -4.13 -24.43
CA ARG A 293 -5.32 -4.56 -23.96
C ARG A 293 -4.28 -3.43 -23.88
N GLU A 294 -4.25 -2.54 -24.87
CA GLU A 294 -3.28 -1.45 -24.95
C GLU A 294 -3.56 -0.42 -23.85
N GLU A 295 -4.83 -0.13 -23.58
CA GLU A 295 -5.27 0.73 -22.48
C GLU A 295 -4.96 0.12 -21.11
N MET A 296 -5.16 -1.19 -20.94
CA MET A 296 -4.76 -1.91 -19.72
C MET A 296 -3.25 -1.80 -19.48
N ILE A 297 -2.44 -2.05 -20.53
CA ILE A 297 -0.98 -1.94 -20.44
C ILE A 297 -0.57 -0.50 -20.13
N ALA A 298 -1.16 0.49 -20.79
CA ALA A 298 -0.88 1.91 -20.55
C ALA A 298 -1.24 2.32 -19.11
N ALA A 299 -2.42 1.92 -18.62
CA ALA A 299 -2.89 2.20 -17.27
C ALA A 299 -1.96 1.61 -16.20
N LEU A 300 -1.47 0.39 -16.40
CA LEU A 300 -0.55 -0.28 -15.46
C LEU A 300 0.90 0.19 -15.60
N GLY A 301 1.27 0.73 -16.77
CA GLY A 301 2.60 1.23 -17.08
C GLY A 301 2.94 2.58 -16.45
N SER A 302 1.93 3.36 -16.06
CA SER A 302 2.10 4.67 -15.42
C SER A 302 1.57 4.65 -13.99
N GLU A 303 2.35 5.14 -13.03
CA GLU A 303 1.94 5.28 -11.62
C GLU A 303 0.90 6.39 -11.41
N THR A 304 0.77 7.31 -12.38
CA THR A 304 -0.10 8.49 -12.28
C THR A 304 -1.33 8.42 -13.19
N ASP A 305 -1.51 7.36 -13.98
CA ASP A 305 -2.68 7.21 -14.84
C ASP A 305 -3.94 6.94 -13.99
N ALA A 306 -4.99 7.73 -14.20
CA ALA A 306 -6.25 7.61 -13.47
C ALA A 306 -6.92 6.23 -13.66
N ARG A 307 -6.63 5.54 -14.77
CA ARG A 307 -7.13 4.19 -15.07
C ARG A 307 -6.40 3.10 -14.32
N ARG A 308 -5.25 3.38 -13.70
CA ARG A 308 -4.44 2.38 -12.97
C ARG A 308 -5.24 1.67 -11.88
N CYS A 309 -5.98 2.44 -11.09
CA CYS A 309 -6.76 1.93 -9.96
C CYS A 309 -7.87 0.96 -10.39
N PRO A 310 -8.81 1.34 -11.29
CA PRO A 310 -9.82 0.39 -11.78
C PRO A 310 -9.22 -0.81 -12.53
N ALA A 311 -8.14 -0.62 -13.31
CA ALA A 311 -7.45 -1.72 -13.97
C ALA A 311 -6.85 -2.73 -12.95
N THR A 312 -6.24 -2.22 -11.87
CA THR A 312 -5.67 -3.06 -10.80
C THR A 312 -6.76 -3.80 -10.04
N ILE A 313 -7.90 -3.15 -9.74
CA ILE A 313 -9.05 -3.80 -9.11
C ILE A 313 -9.57 -4.95 -9.98
N ALA A 314 -9.77 -4.71 -11.28
CA ALA A 314 -10.30 -5.71 -12.21
C ALA A 314 -9.36 -6.91 -12.37
N LEU A 315 -8.03 -6.68 -12.40
CA LEU A 315 -7.04 -7.76 -12.42
C LEU A 315 -7.04 -8.57 -11.12
N LEU A 316 -7.14 -7.90 -9.96
CA LEU A 316 -7.27 -8.60 -8.68
C LEU A 316 -8.54 -9.43 -8.63
N ASP A 317 -9.66 -8.91 -9.14
CA ASP A 317 -10.93 -9.65 -9.23
C ASP A 317 -10.80 -10.91 -10.09
N ALA A 318 -10.27 -10.77 -11.30
CA ALA A 318 -10.05 -11.91 -12.19
C ALA A 318 -9.10 -12.96 -11.60
N LEU A 319 -8.04 -12.54 -10.90
CA LEU A 319 -7.13 -13.47 -10.21
C LEU A 319 -7.78 -14.14 -9.00
N LEU A 320 -8.60 -13.42 -8.23
CA LEU A 320 -9.25 -13.96 -7.04
C LEU A 320 -10.37 -14.95 -7.37
N GLU A 321 -10.97 -14.86 -8.56
CA GLU A 321 -11.90 -15.85 -9.10
C GLU A 321 -11.20 -17.12 -9.59
N ARG A 322 -9.89 -17.04 -9.88
CA ARG A 322 -9.05 -18.16 -10.35
C ARG A 322 -7.80 -18.33 -9.46
N PRO A 323 -7.96 -18.76 -8.19
CA PRO A 323 -6.86 -18.78 -7.22
C PRO A 323 -5.64 -19.61 -7.65
N GLU A 324 -5.81 -20.59 -8.53
CA GLU A 324 -4.74 -21.39 -9.12
C GLU A 324 -3.78 -20.58 -10.01
N ASP A 325 -4.27 -19.51 -10.62
CA ASP A 325 -3.49 -18.62 -11.49
C ASP A 325 -2.86 -17.45 -10.70
N ALA A 326 -3.41 -17.15 -9.53
CA ALA A 326 -2.97 -16.11 -8.61
C ALA A 326 -1.75 -16.52 -7.78
N THR A 327 -0.68 -16.95 -8.46
CA THR A 327 0.59 -17.26 -7.79
C THR A 327 1.11 -16.02 -7.05
N PRO A 328 1.88 -16.18 -5.95
CA PRO A 328 2.45 -15.04 -5.23
C PRO A 328 3.25 -14.09 -6.13
N ALA A 329 3.95 -14.62 -7.14
CA ALA A 329 4.69 -13.81 -8.11
C ALA A 329 3.77 -13.02 -9.05
N VAL A 330 2.68 -13.62 -9.54
CA VAL A 330 1.65 -12.93 -10.35
C VAL A 330 0.99 -11.83 -9.55
N LEU A 331 0.58 -12.12 -8.31
CA LEU A 331 0.03 -11.10 -7.40
C LEU A 331 1.03 -9.99 -7.12
N ALA A 332 2.33 -10.28 -7.03
CA ALA A 332 3.38 -9.26 -6.86
C ALA A 332 3.48 -8.26 -8.01
N SER A 333 3.02 -8.63 -9.20
CA SER A 333 3.22 -7.83 -10.42
C SER A 333 2.22 -6.68 -10.56
N LEU A 334 1.14 -6.70 -9.77
CA LEU A 334 0.06 -5.70 -9.73
C LEU A 334 0.40 -4.50 -8.83
#